data_AF-A0A412HN04-F1
#
_entry.id   AF-A0A412HN04-F1
#
_cell.length_a   1.000
_cell.length_b   1.000
_cell.length_c   1.000
_cell.angle_alpha   90.00
_cell.angle_beta   90.00
_cell.angle_gamma   90.00
#
_symmetry.space_group_name_H-M   'P 1'
#
loop_
_entity.id
_entity.type
_entity.pdbx_description
1 polymer ?
#
loop_
_entity_poly.entity_id
_entity_poly.type
_entity_poly.pdbx_seq_one_letter_code
_entity_poly.pdbx_strand_id
1 'polypeptide(L)' 'MCTQEHLDELRKAANEGRYSDIPNPLTAPEAAAIARRSRVTIARACQSGQLKASNTGTRWNVNRDSLLAYAGLI' A
#
# COMPACT_ATOMS: atom_id res chain seq x y z
N MET A 1 -15.31 -4.64 -3.74
CA MET A 1 -14.16 -5.02 -4.61
C MET A 1 -13.33 -3.78 -4.84
N CYS A 2 -11.99 -3.86 -4.80
CA CYS A 2 -11.14 -2.76 -5.27
C CYS A 2 -11.26 -2.72 -6.79
N THR A 3 -11.77 -1.63 -7.36
CA THR A 3 -11.87 -1.45 -8.82
C THR A 3 -10.52 -1.03 -9.38
N GLN A 4 -10.30 -1.27 -10.67
CA GLN A 4 -9.07 -0.83 -11.34
C GLN A 4 -8.94 0.70 -11.30
N GLU A 5 -10.05 1.42 -11.49
CA GLU A 5 -10.13 2.88 -11.41
C GLU A 5 -9.61 3.42 -10.07
N HIS A 6 -10.05 2.83 -8.95
CA HIS A 6 -9.60 3.21 -7.60
C HIS A 6 -8.08 3.02 -7.42
N LEU A 7 -7.52 1.93 -7.94
CA LEU A 7 -6.08 1.68 -7.86
C LEU A 7 -5.28 2.70 -8.70
N ASP A 8 -5.81 3.11 -9.84
CA ASP A 8 -5.20 4.11 -10.71
C ASP A 8 -5.25 5.51 -10.09
N GLU A 9 -6.34 5.85 -9.39
CA GLU A 9 -6.46 7.08 -8.61
C GLU A 9 -5.44 7.14 -7.47
N LEU A 10 -5.28 6.06 -6.70
CA LEU A 10 -4.29 5.99 -5.63
C LEU A 10 -2.86 6.09 -6.17
N ARG A 11 -2.59 5.45 -7.31
CA ARG A 11 -1.30 5.55 -7.98
C ARG A 11 -1.03 6.98 -8.45
N LYS A 12 -2.04 7.66 -8.99
CA LYS A 12 -1.94 9.07 -9.39
C LYS A 12 -1.65 9.97 -8.19
N ALA A 13 -2.41 9.82 -7.09
CA ALA A 13 -2.20 10.57 -5.86
C ALA A 13 -0.78 10.37 -5.29
N ALA A 14 -0.28 9.14 -5.27
CA ALA A 14 1.08 8.84 -4.83
C ALA A 14 2.16 9.48 -5.73
N ASN A 15 1.96 9.51 -7.05
CA ASN A 15 2.89 10.16 -7.97
C ASN A 15 2.89 11.69 -7.84
N GLU A 16 1.74 12.27 -7.52
CA GLU A 16 1.58 13.72 -7.32
C GLU A 16 2.03 14.17 -5.92
N GLY A 17 2.47 13.25 -5.06
CA GLY A 17 2.86 13.55 -3.68
C GLY A 17 1.69 13.89 -2.75
N ARG A 18 0.45 13.63 -3.18
CA ARG A 18 -0.78 13.88 -2.39
C ARG A 18 -1.02 12.76 -1.38
N TYR A 19 -0.07 12.56 -0.48
CA TYR A 19 -0.09 11.46 0.48
C TYR A 19 -1.22 11.57 1.53
N SER A 20 -1.72 12.78 1.78
CA SER A 20 -2.89 13.04 2.63
C SER A 20 -4.15 12.34 2.14
N ASP A 21 -4.27 12.19 0.81
CA ASP A 21 -5.46 11.69 0.14
C ASP A 21 -5.46 10.15 0.07
N ILE A 22 -4.32 9.53 0.38
CA ILE A 22 -4.17 8.08 0.41
C ILE A 22 -4.75 7.54 1.73
N PRO A 23 -5.61 6.50 1.68
CA PRO A 23 -6.22 5.93 2.87
C PRO A 23 -5.19 5.25 3.79
N ASN A 24 -5.52 5.15 5.08
CA ASN A 24 -4.74 4.44 6.09
C ASN A 24 -5.71 3.75 7.06
N PRO A 25 -5.75 2.41 7.15
CA PRO A 25 -4.85 1.45 6.51
C PRO A 25 -5.16 1.17 5.03
N LEU A 26 -4.17 0.61 4.33
CA LEU A 26 -4.25 0.15 2.94
C LEU A 26 -4.43 -1.36 2.86
N THR A 27 -5.17 -1.83 1.87
CA THR A 27 -5.21 -3.26 1.52
C THR A 27 -3.96 -3.66 0.71
N ALA A 28 -3.67 -4.96 0.64
CA ALA A 28 -2.53 -5.45 -0.16
C ALA A 28 -2.56 -5.03 -1.66
N PRO A 29 -3.72 -5.02 -2.36
CA PRO A 29 -3.79 -4.50 -3.73
C PRO A 29 -3.49 -3.00 -3.84
N GLU A 30 -4.00 -2.18 -2.92
CA GLU A 30 -3.76 -0.74 -2.90
C GLU A 30 -2.29 -0.44 -2.62
N ALA A 31 -1.71 -1.13 -1.62
CA ALA A 31 -0.30 -1.00 -1.29
C ALA A 31 0.61 -1.41 -2.47
N ALA A 32 0.24 -2.46 -3.20
CA ALA A 32 0.96 -2.90 -4.39
C ALA A 32 0.93 -1.85 -5.51
N ALA A 33 -0.21 -1.20 -5.72
CA ALA A 33 -0.37 -0.14 -6.72
C ALA A 33 0.49 1.09 -6.39
N ILE A 34 0.47 1.53 -5.13
CA ILE A 34 1.24 2.70 -4.66
C ILE A 34 2.75 2.43 -4.72
N ALA A 35 3.20 1.31 -4.15
CA ALA A 35 4.63 0.99 -4.09
C ALA A 35 5.21 0.47 -5.43
N ARG A 36 4.37 0.30 -6.46
CA ARG A 36 4.75 -0.28 -7.77
C ARG A 36 5.44 -1.66 -7.61
N ARG A 37 4.92 -2.48 -6.69
CA ARG A 37 5.42 -3.83 -6.40
C ARG A 37 4.32 -4.87 -6.59
N SER A 38 4.71 -6.13 -6.72
CA SER A 38 3.72 -7.22 -6.76
C SER A 38 3.03 -7.40 -5.41
N ARG A 39 1.78 -7.87 -5.41
CA ARG A 39 1.04 -8.19 -4.17
C ARG A 39 1.80 -9.19 -3.29
N VAL A 40 2.51 -10.14 -3.90
CA VAL A 40 3.33 -11.14 -3.21
C VAL A 40 4.50 -10.47 -2.51
N THR A 41 5.15 -9.50 -3.15
CA THR A 41 6.24 -8.72 -2.56
C THR A 41 5.76 -7.94 -1.34
N ILE A 42 4.61 -7.26 -1.45
CA ILE A 42 3.99 -6.55 -0.32
C ILE A 42 3.67 -7.50 0.82
N ALA A 43 3.03 -8.63 0.54
CA ALA A 43 2.71 -9.63 1.56
C ALA A 43 3.96 -10.17 2.26
N ARG A 44 5.03 -10.48 1.51
CA ARG A 44 6.31 -10.92 2.08
C ARG A 44 6.95 -9.84 2.95
N ALA A 45 6.93 -8.58 2.51
CA ALA A 45 7.47 -7.46 3.29
C ALA A 45 6.65 -7.20 4.57
N CYS A 46 5.34 -7.44 4.56
CA CYS A 46 4.51 -7.41 5.76
C CYS A 46 4.86 -8.57 6.70
N GLN A 47 5.04 -9.79 6.17
CA GLN A 47 5.41 -10.98 6.94
C GLN A 47 6.81 -10.87 7.57
N SER A 48 7.76 -10.27 6.85
CA SER A 48 9.14 -10.09 7.33
C SER A 48 9.30 -8.91 8.31
N GLY A 49 8.25 -8.11 8.51
CA GLY A 49 8.29 -6.91 9.37
C GLY A 49 8.96 -5.69 8.73
N GLN A 50 9.33 -5.75 7.45
CA GLN A 50 9.83 -4.59 6.70
C GLN A 50 8.76 -3.52 6.47
N LEU A 51 7.48 -3.94 6.41
CA LEU A 51 6.32 -3.06 6.35
C LEU A 51 5.49 -3.21 7.61
N LYS A 52 5.18 -2.10 8.27
CA LYS A 52 4.26 -2.08 9.40
C LYS A 52 2.85 -2.39 8.89
N ALA A 53 2.32 -3.55 9.27
CA ALA A 53 0.99 -3.99 8.88
C ALA A 53 0.38 -4.85 9.98
N SER A 54 -0.96 -4.92 10.01
CA SER A 54 -1.69 -5.93 10.77
C SER A 54 -2.36 -6.92 9.82
N ASN A 55 -2.41 -8.18 10.22
CA ASN A 55 -3.14 -9.21 9.48
C ASN A 55 -4.46 -9.50 10.21
N THR A 56 -5.57 -9.42 9.48
CA THR A 56 -6.88 -9.82 9.96
C THR A 56 -7.39 -10.98 9.11
N GLY A 57 -7.06 -12.20 9.55
CA GLY A 57 -7.44 -13.44 8.87
C GLY A 57 -6.73 -13.62 7.53
N THR A 58 -7.42 -13.28 6.43
CA THR A 58 -6.89 -13.40 5.06
C THR A 58 -6.48 -12.06 4.46
N ARG A 59 -6.63 -10.95 5.19
CA ARG A 59 -6.39 -9.60 4.68
C ARG A 59 -5.28 -8.90 5.45
N TRP A 60 -4.40 -8.25 4.70
CA TRP A 60 -3.39 -7.34 5.24
C TRP A 60 -3.92 -5.92 5.28
N ASN A 61 -3.78 -5.27 6.44
CA ASN A 61 -3.99 -3.85 6.66
C ASN A 61 -2.62 -3.20 6.81
N VAL A 62 -2.12 -2.60 5.73
CA VAL A 62 -0.80 -2.01 5.63
C VAL A 62 -0.85 -0.56 6.08
N ASN A 63 0.07 -0.14 6.95
CA ASN A 63 0.17 1.26 7.35
C ASN A 63 0.69 2.09 6.17
N ARG A 64 -0.02 3.18 5.86
CA ARG A 64 0.33 4.07 4.74
C ARG A 64 1.74 4.64 4.86
N ASP A 65 2.06 5.25 5.99
CA ASP A 65 3.32 6.00 6.12
C ASP A 65 4.53 5.05 6.07
N SER A 66 4.41 3.87 6.67
CA SER A 66 5.39 2.79 6.52
C SER A 66 5.55 2.34 5.07
N LEU A 67 4.46 2.28 4.29
CA LEU A 67 4.51 1.94 2.87
C LEU A 67 5.20 3.02 2.04
N LEU A 68 4.89 4.29 2.30
CA LEU A 68 5.50 5.42 1.59
C LEU A 68 7.01 5.46 1.85
N ALA A 69 7.45 5.28 3.10
CA ALA A 69 8.85 5.19 3.45
C ALA A 69 9.54 3.98 2.78
N TYR A 70 8.89 2.81 2.79
CA TYR A 70 9.39 1.61 2.11
C TYR A 70 9.53 1.80 0.59
N ALA A 71 8.63 2.56 -0.03
CA ALA A 71 8.66 2.87 -1.46
C ALA A 71 9.65 4.01 -1.81
N GLY A 72 10.26 4.67 -0.82
CA GLY A 72 11.14 5.83 -1.01
C GLY A 72 10.38 7.09 -1.47
N LEU A 73 9.13 7.23 -1.06
CA LEU A 73 8.26 8.36 -1.42
C LEU A 73 8.27 9.49 -0.36
N ILE A 74 8.72 9.19 0.86
CA ILE A 74 8.92 10.13 1.97
C ILE A 74 10.20 9.78 2.73
#